data_AF-A0A519SQY5-F1
#
_entry.id   AF-A0A519SQY5-F1
#
_cell.length_a   1.000
_cell.length_b   1.000
_cell.length_c   1.000
_cell.angle_alpha   90.00
_cell.angle_beta   90.00
_cell.angle_gamma   90.00
#
_symmetry.space_group_name_H-M   'P 1'
#
loop_
_entity.id
_entity.type
_entity.pdbx_description
1 polymer ?
#
loop_
_entity_poly.entity_id
_entity_poly.type
_entity_poly.pdbx_seq_one_letter_code
_entity_poly.pdbx_strand_id
1 'polypeptide(L)'
;MKNQIFIGALILGILLSLNFCYGQEKRYPFEEISLNCECPDFEWKNMHRELKNISQSANDLEIRLDMHAKWHNRTTTLITRNKGKYEGAYYHKRTESFLTLEKDSLIKYKGKWEKYNFKKFKLEHVNLDSIVEVLLSQQIKTLPNQNEIYNKGFMTPFTISYKIDGEMRSFHFGHPDDPMREYPDEPVYRHYDAILKTFFAITDPMYRQIWNDIKLQNEKEQRDTIFLRKPNSDGHSVYIDKAGRASPYFTILKNLDYTYADEQYNLDIKALWKFRKPALKPVNLGKLPRNWVPLHMYKGKYYVYSPSNRTQLKISLNDSTLISKGMERSLDIIDNVHQKGENVYEVMTTDYQGQIRLFKIHLIDKYRGIAVFE
;
A
#
# COMPACT_ATOMS: atom_id res chain seq x y z
N MET A 1 -33.31 9.88 -19.92
CA MET A 1 -32.30 8.93 -19.39
C MET A 1 -30.91 9.04 -20.04
N LYS A 2 -30.74 9.49 -21.30
CA LYS A 2 -29.42 9.62 -21.94
C LYS A 2 -28.45 10.64 -21.29
N ASN A 3 -28.98 11.72 -20.68
CA ASN A 3 -28.14 12.78 -20.11
C ASN A 3 -27.60 12.49 -18.68
N GLN A 4 -28.14 11.50 -17.96
CA GLN A 4 -27.72 11.18 -16.58
C GLN A 4 -26.42 10.37 -16.52
N ILE A 5 -26.13 9.56 -17.54
CA ILE A 5 -24.88 8.78 -17.64
C ILE A 5 -23.68 9.72 -17.91
N PHE A 6 -23.90 10.79 -18.68
CA PHE A 6 -22.87 11.76 -19.07
C PHE A 6 -22.41 12.67 -17.94
N ILE A 7 -23.36 13.18 -17.13
CA ILE A 7 -23.03 14.02 -15.96
C ILE A 7 -22.24 13.20 -14.93
N GLY A 8 -22.58 11.92 -14.75
CA GLY A 8 -21.83 10.99 -13.89
C GLY A 8 -20.37 10.80 -14.34
N ALA A 9 -20.13 10.59 -15.63
CA ALA A 9 -18.79 10.39 -16.18
C ALA A 9 -17.92 11.66 -16.15
N LEU A 10 -18.50 12.84 -16.38
CA LEU A 10 -17.80 14.12 -16.31
C LEU A 10 -17.41 14.50 -14.87
N ILE A 11 -18.35 14.32 -13.92
CA ILE A 11 -18.09 14.53 -12.49
C ILE A 11 -17.07 13.51 -11.98
N LEU A 12 -17.12 12.26 -12.46
CA LEU A 12 -16.10 11.26 -12.17
C LEU A 12 -14.74 11.71 -12.72
N GLY A 13 -14.63 12.15 -13.97
CA GLY A 13 -13.38 12.69 -14.55
C GLY A 13 -12.80 13.87 -13.77
N ILE A 14 -13.64 14.79 -13.30
CA ILE A 14 -13.23 15.95 -12.49
C ILE A 14 -12.81 15.51 -11.08
N LEU A 15 -13.56 14.63 -10.42
CA LEU A 15 -13.21 14.09 -9.10
C LEU A 15 -11.95 13.20 -9.14
N LEU A 16 -11.75 12.45 -10.23
CA LEU A 16 -10.54 11.68 -10.54
C LEU A 16 -9.32 12.60 -10.73
N SER A 17 -9.50 13.85 -11.19
CA SER A 17 -8.39 14.80 -11.34
C SER A 17 -7.99 15.53 -10.04
N LEU A 18 -8.84 15.48 -9.00
CA LEU A 18 -8.68 16.28 -7.78
C LEU A 18 -8.27 15.47 -6.52
N ASN A 19 -8.52 14.15 -6.46
CA ASN A 19 -8.26 13.32 -5.27
C ASN A 19 -7.14 12.26 -5.42
N PHE A 20 -6.40 12.26 -6.52
CA PHE A 20 -5.22 11.40 -6.69
C PHE A 20 -3.98 12.04 -6.03
N CYS A 21 -3.16 11.21 -5.38
CA CYS A 21 -1.76 11.47 -4.98
C CYS A 21 -1.44 12.28 -3.71
N TYR A 22 -1.61 11.64 -2.54
CA TYR A 22 -0.54 11.66 -1.53
C TYR A 22 -0.03 10.24 -1.19
N GLY A 23 -0.88 9.22 -1.24
CA GLY A 23 -0.50 7.81 -1.00
C GLY A 23 0.12 7.06 -2.19
N GLN A 24 -0.10 7.52 -3.43
CA GLN A 24 0.24 6.77 -4.65
C GLN A 24 1.70 6.94 -5.12
N GLU A 25 2.39 8.02 -4.76
CA GLU A 25 3.75 8.30 -5.27
C GLU A 25 4.84 7.37 -4.73
N LYS A 26 4.56 6.62 -3.65
CA LYS A 26 5.50 5.65 -3.08
C LYS A 26 5.34 4.22 -3.63
N ARG A 27 4.31 3.90 -4.42
CA ARG A 27 3.80 2.51 -4.49
C ARG A 27 3.48 1.92 -5.84
N TYR A 28 3.46 2.70 -6.92
CA TYR A 28 3.60 2.11 -8.25
C TYR A 28 5.06 2.28 -8.67
N PRO A 29 5.69 1.29 -9.32
CA PRO A 29 6.87 1.54 -10.13
C PRO A 29 6.38 2.28 -11.37
N PHE A 30 5.93 3.52 -11.17
CA PHE A 30 5.91 4.47 -12.25
C PHE A 30 7.32 4.45 -12.80
N GLU A 31 7.47 4.09 -14.06
CA GLU A 31 8.66 4.50 -14.76
C GLU A 31 8.54 6.01 -14.84
N GLU A 32 9.14 6.67 -13.87
CA GLU A 32 9.30 8.10 -13.90
C GLU A 32 10.15 8.36 -15.12
N ILE A 33 9.55 9.05 -16.09
CA ILE A 33 10.24 9.45 -17.30
C ILE A 33 11.20 10.57 -16.89
N SER A 34 12.33 10.15 -16.32
CA SER A 34 13.42 11.01 -15.90
C SER A 34 14.26 11.38 -17.12
N LEU A 35 15.20 12.32 -16.91
CA LEU A 35 16.11 12.75 -17.96
C LEU A 35 16.87 11.57 -18.59
N ASN A 36 17.16 10.57 -17.77
CA ASN A 36 17.94 9.38 -18.10
C ASN A 36 17.07 8.17 -18.50
N CYS A 37 15.73 8.27 -18.49
CA CYS A 37 14.88 7.21 -19.04
C CYS A 37 15.08 7.12 -20.56
N GLU A 38 15.44 5.93 -21.05
CA GLU A 38 15.23 5.54 -22.44
C GLU A 38 13.73 5.32 -22.68
N CYS A 39 13.04 6.40 -23.04
CA CYS A 39 11.62 6.37 -23.33
C CYS A 39 11.44 6.67 -24.82
N PRO A 40 11.46 5.65 -25.71
CA PRO A 40 11.51 5.83 -27.16
C PRO A 40 10.28 6.55 -27.72
N ASP A 41 9.18 6.56 -26.98
CA ASP A 41 7.91 7.21 -27.32
C ASP A 41 7.96 8.74 -27.16
N PHE A 42 9.00 9.28 -26.51
CA PHE A 42 9.12 10.71 -26.17
C PHE A 42 10.32 11.39 -26.86
N GLU A 43 10.20 12.69 -27.10
CA GLU A 43 11.27 13.57 -27.55
C GLU A 43 11.32 14.84 -26.69
N TRP A 44 12.48 15.49 -26.67
CA TRP A 44 12.66 16.77 -25.99
C TRP A 44 12.23 17.92 -26.90
N LYS A 45 11.27 18.72 -26.43
CA LYS A 45 10.81 19.96 -27.07
C LYS A 45 10.71 21.06 -26.03
N ASN A 46 11.25 22.24 -26.33
CA ASN A 46 11.12 23.44 -25.48
C ASN A 46 11.29 23.15 -23.97
N MET A 47 12.39 22.49 -23.62
CA MET A 47 12.75 22.16 -22.23
C MET A 47 11.83 21.16 -21.50
N HIS A 48 10.97 20.43 -22.21
CA HIS A 48 10.15 19.35 -21.64
C HIS A 48 10.07 18.13 -22.57
N ARG A 49 9.70 16.97 -22.01
CA ARG A 49 9.40 15.79 -22.82
C ARG A 49 7.97 15.86 -23.33
N GLU A 50 7.81 15.55 -24.61
CA GLU A 50 6.53 15.37 -25.28
C GLU A 50 6.53 14.01 -25.97
N LEU A 51 5.34 13.41 -26.14
CA LEU A 51 5.22 12.26 -27.01
C LEU A 51 5.67 12.67 -28.41
N LYS A 52 6.55 11.86 -29.02
CA LYS A 52 6.97 12.02 -30.42
C LYS A 52 5.77 12.19 -31.31
N ASN A 53 5.90 12.91 -32.42
CA ASN A 53 4.82 12.95 -33.40
C ASN A 53 4.45 11.53 -33.83
N ILE A 54 3.16 11.23 -33.98
CA ILE A 54 2.70 9.90 -34.39
C ILE A 54 3.28 9.47 -35.75
N SER A 55 3.68 10.44 -36.59
CA SER A 55 4.41 10.21 -37.84
C SER A 55 5.73 9.48 -37.64
N GLN A 56 6.41 9.75 -36.52
CA GLN A 56 7.70 9.18 -36.15
C GLN A 56 7.57 7.80 -35.51
N SER A 57 6.35 7.28 -35.30
CA SER A 57 6.16 5.93 -34.78
C SER A 57 6.74 4.89 -35.74
N ALA A 58 7.52 3.96 -35.20
CA ALA A 58 8.03 2.80 -35.94
C ALA A 58 6.96 1.71 -36.14
N ASN A 59 5.82 1.81 -35.44
CA ASN A 59 4.76 0.82 -35.51
C ASN A 59 3.90 1.02 -36.77
N ASP A 60 3.42 -0.08 -37.31
CA ASP A 60 2.52 -0.12 -38.47
C ASP A 60 1.09 0.33 -38.11
N LEU A 61 0.71 0.11 -36.85
CA LEU A 61 -0.47 0.68 -36.23
C LEU A 61 -0.12 1.36 -34.91
N GLU A 62 -0.58 2.60 -34.77
CA GLU A 62 -0.56 3.34 -33.52
C GLU A 62 -1.86 4.12 -33.36
N ILE A 63 -2.52 4.00 -32.21
CA ILE A 63 -3.71 4.74 -31.84
C ILE A 63 -3.41 5.44 -30.51
N ARG A 64 -3.62 6.75 -30.48
CA ARG A 64 -3.45 7.61 -29.30
C ARG A 64 -4.79 8.23 -28.94
N LEU A 65 -5.14 8.12 -27.67
CA LEU A 65 -6.32 8.71 -27.09
C LEU A 65 -5.86 9.69 -26.02
N ASP A 66 -5.88 10.97 -26.36
CA ASP A 66 -5.46 12.07 -25.51
C ASP A 66 -6.65 12.70 -24.77
N MET A 67 -6.45 13.03 -23.50
CA MET A 67 -7.39 13.80 -22.69
C MET A 67 -6.64 14.96 -22.00
N HIS A 68 -7.16 16.17 -22.16
CA HIS A 68 -6.64 17.45 -21.70
C HIS A 68 -7.63 18.07 -20.72
N ALA A 69 -7.56 17.73 -19.44
CA ALA A 69 -8.51 18.25 -18.45
C ALA A 69 -8.30 19.75 -18.14
N LYS A 70 -7.04 20.21 -18.16
CA LYS A 70 -6.58 21.62 -18.05
C LYS A 70 -5.26 21.73 -18.81
N TRP A 71 -4.78 22.94 -19.14
CA TRP A 71 -3.47 23.22 -19.79
C TRP A 71 -2.27 22.45 -19.20
N HIS A 72 -2.44 21.97 -17.98
CA HIS A 72 -1.43 21.43 -17.09
C HIS A 72 -1.61 19.94 -16.78
N ASN A 73 -2.75 19.33 -17.10
CA ASN A 73 -3.00 17.90 -16.86
C ASN A 73 -3.41 17.22 -18.17
N ARG A 74 -2.55 16.32 -18.63
CA ARG A 74 -2.76 15.54 -19.86
C ARG A 74 -2.63 14.07 -19.56
N THR A 75 -3.52 13.26 -20.10
CA THR A 75 -3.38 11.81 -20.07
C THR A 75 -3.46 11.28 -21.49
N THR A 76 -2.67 10.26 -21.81
CA THR A 76 -2.64 9.66 -23.14
C THR A 76 -2.66 8.15 -23.03
N THR A 77 -3.65 7.51 -23.62
CA THR A 77 -3.64 6.06 -23.84
C THR A 77 -3.06 5.79 -25.23
N LEU A 78 -2.03 4.97 -25.29
CA LEU A 78 -1.34 4.55 -26.50
C LEU A 78 -1.62 3.06 -26.72
N ILE A 79 -2.05 2.70 -27.93
CA ILE A 79 -2.17 1.32 -28.39
C ILE A 79 -1.31 1.21 -29.65
N THR A 80 -0.32 0.32 -29.64
CA THR A 80 0.57 0.06 -30.77
C THR A 80 0.45 -1.38 -31.21
N ARG A 81 0.74 -1.66 -32.48
CA ARG A 81 0.94 -3.02 -32.97
C ARG A 81 2.42 -3.23 -33.26
N ASN A 82 2.99 -4.26 -32.65
CA ASN A 82 4.39 -4.64 -32.86
C ASN A 82 4.45 -6.14 -33.17
N LYS A 83 4.92 -6.48 -34.37
CA LYS A 83 5.04 -7.88 -34.85
C LYS A 83 3.72 -8.67 -34.68
N GLY A 84 2.59 -8.04 -34.99
CA GLY A 84 1.26 -8.67 -34.94
C GLY A 84 0.64 -8.77 -33.54
N LYS A 85 1.29 -8.25 -32.49
CA LYS A 85 0.72 -8.17 -31.14
C LYS A 85 0.40 -6.73 -30.79
N TYR A 86 -0.76 -6.50 -30.16
CA TYR A 86 -1.08 -5.19 -29.62
C TYR A 86 -0.43 -4.99 -28.25
N GLU A 87 0.16 -3.83 -28.07
CA GLU A 87 0.72 -3.36 -26.81
C GLU A 87 0.00 -2.07 -26.40
N GLY A 88 -0.21 -1.90 -25.09
CA GLY A 88 -0.92 -0.75 -24.55
C GLY A 88 -0.11 -0.06 -23.48
N ALA A 89 -0.05 1.27 -23.53
CA ALA A 89 0.54 2.11 -22.51
C ALA A 89 -0.39 3.25 -22.14
N TYR A 90 -0.40 3.64 -20.87
CA TYR A 90 -1.09 4.81 -20.38
C TYR A 90 -0.08 5.79 -19.80
N TYR A 91 -0.22 7.05 -20.20
CA TYR A 91 0.64 8.14 -19.81
C TYR A 91 -0.16 9.17 -19.04
N HIS A 92 0.37 9.62 -17.91
CA HIS A 92 -0.21 10.71 -17.14
C HIS A 92 0.82 11.82 -16.93
N LYS A 93 0.58 13.00 -17.48
CA LYS A 93 1.34 14.23 -17.24
C LYS A 93 0.59 15.08 -16.23
N ARG A 94 1.19 15.26 -15.05
CA ARG A 94 0.76 16.27 -14.08
C ARG A 94 1.73 17.43 -14.15
N THR A 95 1.21 18.64 -14.31
CA THR A 95 1.99 19.83 -13.98
C THR A 95 1.64 20.18 -12.55
N GLU A 96 2.63 20.18 -11.66
CA GLU A 96 2.42 20.68 -10.31
C GLU A 96 2.12 22.17 -10.37
N SER A 97 0.85 22.52 -10.26
CA SER A 97 0.38 23.90 -10.25
C SER A 97 0.49 24.52 -8.86
N PHE A 98 1.57 24.32 -8.10
CA PHE A 98 1.76 25.08 -6.87
C PHE A 98 3.22 25.45 -6.64
N LEU A 99 3.41 26.76 -6.54
CA LEU A 99 4.60 27.43 -6.03
C LEU A 99 4.61 27.26 -4.50
N THR A 100 4.76 26.04 -4.00
CA THR A 100 5.17 25.86 -2.61
C THR A 100 6.66 26.17 -2.56
N LEU A 101 6.99 27.43 -2.27
CA LEU A 101 8.28 27.81 -1.72
C LEU A 101 8.45 27.05 -0.41
N GLU A 102 9.03 25.85 -0.47
CA GLU A 102 9.55 25.19 0.72
C GLU A 102 10.63 26.11 1.29
N LYS A 103 10.32 26.74 2.43
CA LYS A 103 11.22 27.69 3.10
C LYS A 103 12.42 27.02 3.77
N ASP A 104 12.45 25.69 3.87
CA ASP A 104 13.49 24.94 4.57
C ASP A 104 14.04 23.78 3.76
N SER A 105 14.73 24.06 2.66
CA SER A 105 15.60 23.06 2.05
C SER A 105 16.98 23.61 1.72
N LEU A 106 17.97 23.12 2.47
CA LEU A 106 19.40 23.09 2.11
C LEU A 106 19.67 22.26 0.83
N ILE A 107 18.63 21.77 0.16
CA ILE A 107 18.68 21.24 -1.21
C ILE A 107 18.47 22.42 -2.17
N LYS A 108 19.49 23.27 -2.26
CA LYS A 108 19.61 24.19 -3.40
C LYS A 108 19.66 23.35 -4.67
N TYR A 109 18.64 23.51 -5.52
CA TYR A 109 18.48 22.90 -6.85
C TYR A 109 18.02 21.43 -6.91
N LYS A 110 16.80 21.13 -6.43
CA LYS A 110 15.91 20.33 -7.29
C LYS A 110 15.43 21.24 -8.42
N GLY A 111 16.12 21.18 -9.54
CA GLY A 111 15.97 22.13 -10.65
C GLY A 111 14.53 22.20 -11.15
N LYS A 112 14.18 23.34 -11.77
CA LYS A 112 12.90 23.62 -12.46
C LYS A 112 12.40 22.54 -13.45
N TRP A 113 13.17 21.48 -13.66
CA TRP A 113 13.04 20.43 -14.68
C TRP A 113 12.17 19.24 -14.24
N GLU A 114 11.96 19.01 -12.93
CA GLU A 114 11.13 17.91 -12.40
C GLU A 114 9.61 18.19 -12.48
N LYS A 115 9.20 19.36 -12.99
CA LYS A 115 7.79 19.83 -12.94
C LYS A 115 6.80 19.13 -13.88
N TYR A 116 7.25 18.23 -14.77
CA TYR A 116 6.44 17.69 -15.87
C TYR A 116 6.69 16.20 -16.14
N ASN A 117 6.79 15.39 -15.08
CA ASN A 117 7.06 13.96 -15.26
C ASN A 117 5.80 13.26 -15.76
N PHE A 118 5.85 12.82 -17.03
CA PHE A 118 4.93 11.81 -17.51
C PHE A 118 5.19 10.53 -16.72
N LYS A 119 4.10 9.91 -16.28
CA LYS A 119 4.10 8.60 -15.62
C LYS A 119 3.58 7.57 -16.62
N LYS A 120 4.40 6.58 -16.96
CA LYS A 120 4.03 5.49 -17.88
C LYS A 120 3.50 4.28 -17.10
N PHE A 121 2.44 3.67 -17.63
CA PHE A 121 1.85 2.44 -17.15
C PHE A 121 1.62 1.50 -18.32
N LYS A 122 1.89 0.21 -18.16
CA LYS A 122 1.61 -0.79 -19.18
C LYS A 122 0.23 -1.40 -18.95
N LEU A 123 -0.52 -1.63 -20.03
CA LEU A 123 -1.85 -2.24 -20.00
C LEU A 123 -1.72 -3.77 -20.20
N GLU A 124 -1.78 -4.55 -19.12
CA GLU A 124 -1.51 -6.00 -19.16
C GLU A 124 -2.76 -6.89 -19.05
N HIS A 125 -3.90 -6.35 -18.62
CA HIS A 125 -5.13 -7.12 -18.38
C HIS A 125 -6.31 -6.64 -19.23
N VAL A 126 -6.01 -6.02 -20.36
CA VAL A 126 -7.00 -5.47 -21.28
C VAL A 126 -6.93 -6.26 -22.59
N ASN A 127 -8.08 -6.71 -23.11
CA ASN A 127 -8.15 -7.35 -24.42
C ASN A 127 -8.06 -6.30 -25.53
N LEU A 128 -6.82 -5.95 -25.89
CA LEU A 128 -6.52 -4.91 -26.88
C LEU A 128 -6.98 -5.30 -28.30
N ASP A 129 -6.97 -6.60 -28.64
CA ASP A 129 -7.46 -7.08 -29.93
C ASP A 129 -8.92 -6.71 -30.17
N SER A 130 -9.80 -7.03 -29.21
CA SER A 130 -11.23 -6.70 -29.30
C SER A 130 -11.47 -5.19 -29.35
N ILE A 131 -10.66 -4.40 -28.62
CA ILE A 131 -10.76 -2.95 -28.65
C ILE A 131 -10.42 -2.39 -30.03
N VAL A 132 -9.32 -2.84 -30.62
CA VAL A 132 -8.88 -2.37 -31.94
C VAL A 132 -9.87 -2.82 -33.01
N GLU A 133 -10.39 -4.03 -32.92
CA GLU A 133 -11.45 -4.52 -33.82
C GLU A 133 -12.70 -3.62 -33.76
N VAL A 134 -13.15 -3.25 -32.56
CA VAL A 134 -14.27 -2.31 -32.40
C VAL A 134 -13.93 -0.96 -33.03
N LEU A 135 -12.76 -0.38 -32.74
CA LEU A 135 -12.37 0.90 -33.34
C LEU A 135 -12.35 0.84 -34.88
N LEU A 136 -11.77 -0.20 -35.45
CA LEU A 136 -11.71 -0.39 -36.90
C LEU A 136 -13.10 -0.60 -37.51
N SER A 137 -13.97 -1.39 -36.87
CA SER A 137 -15.35 -1.62 -37.33
C SER A 137 -16.22 -0.35 -37.29
N GLN A 138 -15.93 0.56 -36.35
CA GLN A 138 -16.54 1.89 -36.28
C GLN A 138 -15.96 2.88 -37.30
N GLN A 139 -15.17 2.38 -38.25
CA GLN A 139 -14.59 3.15 -39.35
C GLN A 139 -13.77 4.34 -38.86
N ILE A 140 -12.95 4.19 -37.81
CA ILE A 140 -12.07 5.30 -37.38
C ILE A 140 -11.23 5.86 -38.53
N LYS A 141 -10.89 5.03 -39.53
CA LYS A 141 -10.16 5.42 -40.76
C LYS A 141 -10.89 6.48 -41.59
N THR A 142 -12.22 6.56 -41.50
CA THR A 142 -13.04 7.51 -42.25
C THR A 142 -13.24 8.83 -41.51
N LEU A 143 -12.72 8.96 -40.28
CA LEU A 143 -12.77 10.22 -39.56
C LEU A 143 -12.04 11.29 -40.37
N PRO A 144 -12.70 12.41 -40.69
CA PRO A 144 -12.05 13.52 -41.37
C PRO A 144 -11.07 14.21 -40.42
N ASN A 145 -10.11 14.94 -40.99
CA ASN A 145 -9.28 15.81 -40.16
C ASN A 145 -10.17 16.94 -39.61
N GLN A 146 -10.04 17.29 -38.33
CA GLN A 146 -10.92 18.32 -37.75
C GLN A 146 -10.84 19.64 -38.54
N ASN A 147 -9.65 19.99 -39.03
CA ASN A 147 -9.41 21.20 -39.80
C ASN A 147 -10.08 21.19 -41.18
N GLU A 148 -10.51 20.03 -41.69
CA GLU A 148 -11.26 19.89 -42.94
C GLU A 148 -12.76 20.17 -42.75
N ILE A 149 -13.30 19.92 -41.55
CA ILE A 149 -14.71 20.17 -41.24
C ILE A 149 -14.91 21.58 -40.64
N TYR A 150 -14.01 22.02 -39.76
CA TYR A 150 -14.19 23.23 -38.97
C TYR A 150 -13.08 24.24 -39.19
N ASN A 151 -13.43 25.39 -39.76
CA ASN A 151 -12.53 26.55 -39.86
C ASN A 151 -12.27 27.22 -38.49
N LYS A 152 -13.14 27.00 -37.50
CA LYS A 152 -12.95 27.45 -36.12
C LYS A 152 -12.67 26.24 -35.23
N GLY A 153 -11.50 26.21 -34.60
CA GLY A 153 -11.19 25.19 -33.60
C GLY A 153 -12.17 25.29 -32.42
N PHE A 154 -12.85 24.19 -32.10
CA PHE A 154 -13.57 24.08 -30.83
C PHE A 154 -12.65 23.47 -29.78
N MET A 155 -12.67 24.04 -28.57
CA MET A 155 -11.84 23.61 -27.46
C MET A 155 -12.45 22.36 -26.82
N THR A 156 -11.95 21.19 -27.19
CA THR A 156 -12.30 19.95 -26.51
C THR A 156 -11.11 19.39 -25.73
N PRO A 157 -11.36 18.78 -24.55
CA PRO A 157 -10.33 18.04 -23.85
C PRO A 157 -9.91 16.75 -24.57
N PHE A 158 -10.67 16.13 -25.49
CA PHE A 158 -10.30 14.82 -26.03
C PHE A 158 -9.86 14.85 -27.49
N THR A 159 -8.81 14.08 -27.79
CA THR A 159 -8.28 13.89 -29.15
C THR A 159 -8.01 12.41 -29.39
N ILE A 160 -8.42 11.89 -30.54
CA ILE A 160 -7.94 10.62 -31.06
C ILE A 160 -6.99 10.91 -32.22
N SER A 161 -5.78 10.39 -32.15
CA SER A 161 -4.81 10.43 -33.25
C SER A 161 -4.43 9.02 -33.61
N TYR A 162 -4.34 8.69 -34.90
CA TYR A 162 -3.92 7.36 -35.31
C TYR A 162 -3.00 7.40 -36.52
N LYS A 163 -2.15 6.38 -36.61
CA LYS A 163 -1.37 5.99 -37.76
C LYS A 163 -1.76 4.55 -38.09
N ILE A 164 -2.37 4.32 -39.25
CA ILE A 164 -2.76 2.98 -39.68
C ILE A 164 -2.35 2.84 -41.14
N ASP A 165 -1.53 1.83 -41.45
CA ASP A 165 -1.06 1.55 -42.81
C ASP A 165 -0.34 2.77 -43.45
N GLY A 166 0.32 3.59 -42.63
CA GLY A 166 1.05 4.79 -43.05
C GLY A 166 0.20 6.06 -43.14
N GLU A 167 -1.13 5.95 -43.17
CA GLU A 167 -2.02 7.10 -43.12
C GLU A 167 -2.16 7.63 -41.70
N MET A 168 -2.12 8.95 -41.56
CA MET A 168 -2.25 9.62 -40.28
C MET A 168 -3.46 10.52 -40.25
N ARG A 169 -4.28 10.41 -39.21
CA ARG A 169 -5.34 11.38 -38.95
C ARG A 169 -5.46 11.69 -37.47
N SER A 170 -6.07 12.83 -37.18
CA SER A 170 -6.41 13.27 -35.84
C SER A 170 -7.81 13.87 -35.84
N PHE A 171 -8.60 13.49 -34.85
CA PHE A 171 -9.93 14.00 -34.65
C PHE A 171 -10.10 14.41 -33.20
N HIS A 172 -10.55 15.64 -32.98
CA HIS A 172 -10.85 16.16 -31.66
C HIS A 172 -12.34 15.97 -31.38
N PHE A 173 -12.70 15.49 -30.19
CA PHE A 173 -14.08 15.22 -29.80
C PHE A 173 -14.33 15.72 -28.37
N GLY A 174 -15.39 16.47 -28.11
CA GLY A 174 -15.73 17.08 -26.79
C GLY A 174 -17.07 16.68 -26.21
N HIS A 175 -17.67 17.58 -25.42
CA HIS A 175 -19.03 17.34 -24.94
C HIS A 175 -19.96 17.22 -26.16
N PRO A 176 -20.71 16.12 -26.32
CA PRO A 176 -21.50 15.86 -27.53
C PRO A 176 -22.55 16.95 -27.81
N ASP A 177 -23.01 17.64 -26.77
CA ASP A 177 -24.12 18.58 -26.87
C ASP A 177 -23.88 19.76 -27.81
N ASP A 178 -22.66 20.30 -27.91
CA ASP A 178 -22.43 21.44 -28.81
C ASP A 178 -22.35 21.00 -30.29
N PRO A 179 -21.53 20.00 -30.67
CA PRO A 179 -21.41 19.59 -32.06
C PRO A 179 -22.63 18.82 -32.59
N MET A 180 -23.25 17.95 -31.77
CA MET A 180 -24.44 17.19 -32.21
C MET A 180 -25.68 18.08 -32.33
N ARG A 181 -25.75 19.19 -31.59
CA ARG A 181 -26.81 20.19 -31.74
C ARG A 181 -26.63 21.00 -33.03
N GLU A 182 -25.40 21.35 -33.36
CA GLU A 182 -25.09 22.17 -34.54
C GLU A 182 -25.18 21.37 -35.85
N TYR A 183 -24.86 20.07 -35.83
CA TYR A 183 -24.76 19.26 -37.05
C TYR A 183 -25.27 17.80 -36.86
N PRO A 184 -26.54 17.59 -36.49
CA PRO A 184 -27.06 16.27 -36.09
C PRO A 184 -27.01 15.19 -37.20
N ASP A 185 -27.00 15.60 -38.46
CA ASP A 185 -27.10 14.70 -39.62
C ASP A 185 -25.75 14.35 -40.25
N GLU A 186 -24.66 14.99 -39.81
CA GLU A 186 -23.33 14.72 -40.36
C GLU A 186 -22.88 13.29 -40.01
N PRO A 187 -22.47 12.47 -41.00
CA PRO A 187 -22.09 11.07 -40.80
C PRO A 187 -21.03 10.87 -39.70
N VAL A 188 -20.13 11.86 -39.52
CA VAL A 188 -19.10 11.86 -38.48
C VAL A 188 -19.67 11.68 -37.07
N TYR A 189 -20.90 12.15 -36.79
CA TYR A 189 -21.54 12.01 -35.48
C TYR A 189 -22.14 10.65 -35.21
N ARG A 190 -22.44 9.86 -36.26
CA ARG A 190 -22.83 8.46 -36.09
C ARG A 190 -21.69 7.63 -35.50
N HIS A 191 -20.45 7.98 -35.88
CA HIS A 191 -19.24 7.34 -35.37
C HIS A 191 -18.81 7.90 -34.00
N TYR A 192 -19.21 9.14 -33.68
CA TYR A 192 -18.82 9.85 -32.47
C TYR A 192 -19.26 9.19 -31.16
N ASP A 193 -20.53 8.80 -31.06
CA ASP A 193 -21.05 8.08 -29.87
C ASP A 193 -20.36 6.73 -29.70
N ALA A 194 -20.07 6.03 -30.80
CA ALA A 194 -19.36 4.77 -30.78
C ALA A 194 -17.90 4.93 -30.34
N ILE A 195 -17.20 5.96 -30.84
CA ILE A 195 -15.82 6.28 -30.44
C ILE A 195 -15.77 6.65 -28.95
N LEU A 196 -16.71 7.47 -28.47
CA LEU A 196 -16.80 7.81 -27.04
C LEU A 196 -17.08 6.57 -26.19
N LYS A 197 -18.04 5.73 -26.58
CA LYS A 197 -18.32 4.48 -25.86
C LYS A 197 -17.12 3.55 -25.84
N THR A 198 -16.39 3.44 -26.96
CA THR A 198 -15.16 2.64 -27.02
C THR A 198 -14.07 3.27 -26.16
N PHE A 199 -13.91 4.59 -26.16
CA PHE A 199 -12.99 5.31 -25.27
C PHE A 199 -13.31 5.03 -23.79
N PHE A 200 -14.58 5.10 -23.40
CA PHE A 200 -15.03 4.73 -22.06
C PHE A 200 -14.82 3.24 -21.78
N ALA A 201 -15.06 2.35 -22.74
CA ALA A 201 -14.82 0.91 -22.59
C ALA A 201 -13.33 0.55 -22.46
N ILE A 202 -12.43 1.36 -23.01
CA ILE A 202 -10.97 1.20 -22.84
C ILE A 202 -10.53 1.74 -21.48
N THR A 203 -11.07 2.89 -21.09
CA THR A 203 -10.65 3.59 -19.87
C THR A 203 -11.29 3.01 -18.61
N ASP A 204 -12.52 2.47 -18.66
CA ASP A 204 -13.25 1.93 -17.49
C ASP A 204 -12.60 0.67 -16.88
N PRO A 205 -12.18 -0.37 -17.64
CA PRO A 205 -11.43 -1.50 -17.10
C PRO A 205 -10.06 -1.08 -16.54
N MET A 206 -9.42 -0.09 -17.16
CA MET A 206 -8.17 0.49 -16.70
C MET A 206 -8.34 1.22 -15.37
N TYR A 207 -9.39 2.03 -15.22
CA TYR A 207 -9.78 2.64 -13.94
C TYR A 207 -10.17 1.57 -12.93
N ARG A 208 -10.89 0.53 -13.33
CA ARG A 208 -11.29 -0.58 -12.46
C ARG A 208 -10.09 -1.36 -11.95
N GLN A 209 -9.06 -1.59 -12.78
CA GLN A 209 -7.81 -2.22 -12.34
C GLN A 209 -7.11 -1.33 -11.29
N ILE A 210 -6.94 -0.03 -11.59
CA ILE A 210 -6.38 0.94 -10.64
C ILE A 210 -7.18 0.97 -9.33
N TRP A 211 -8.51 0.95 -9.40
CA TRP A 211 -9.40 0.97 -8.23
C TRP A 211 -9.40 -0.33 -7.44
N ASN A 212 -9.34 -1.48 -8.12
CA ASN A 212 -9.21 -2.78 -7.46
C ASN A 212 -7.88 -2.87 -6.72
N ASP A 213 -6.81 -2.34 -7.30
CA ASP A 213 -5.49 -2.27 -6.68
C ASP A 213 -5.48 -1.27 -5.51
N ILE A 214 -6.11 -0.10 -5.65
CA ILE A 214 -6.32 0.87 -4.56
C ILE A 214 -7.15 0.25 -3.44
N LYS A 215 -8.21 -0.50 -3.77
CA LYS A 215 -9.08 -1.14 -2.78
C LYS A 215 -8.33 -2.25 -2.05
N LEU A 216 -7.66 -3.14 -2.77
CA LEU A 216 -6.80 -4.18 -2.21
C LEU A 216 -5.70 -3.57 -1.34
N GLN A 217 -5.14 -2.43 -1.76
CA GLN A 217 -4.10 -1.73 -1.00
C GLN A 217 -4.68 -0.98 0.19
N ASN A 218 -5.86 -0.38 0.12
CA ASN A 218 -6.55 0.19 1.27
C ASN A 218 -6.93 -0.90 2.26
N GLU A 219 -7.33 -2.07 1.80
CA GLU A 219 -7.55 -3.24 2.64
C GLU A 219 -6.24 -3.70 3.28
N LYS A 220 -5.11 -3.67 2.55
CA LYS A 220 -3.77 -3.90 3.11
C LYS A 220 -3.35 -2.81 4.09
N GLU A 221 -3.52 -1.53 3.79
CA GLU A 221 -3.23 -0.36 4.64
C GLU A 221 -4.11 -0.31 5.91
N GLN A 222 -5.38 -0.69 5.80
CA GLN A 222 -6.24 -0.90 6.96
C GLN A 222 -5.76 -2.10 7.81
N ARG A 223 -5.14 -3.09 7.16
CA ARG A 223 -4.42 -4.20 7.81
C ARG A 223 -2.99 -3.81 8.26
N ASP A 224 -2.38 -2.76 7.72
CA ASP A 224 -0.95 -2.47 7.77
C ASP A 224 -0.62 -1.26 8.68
N THR A 225 0.14 -1.56 9.73
CA THR A 225 1.28 -0.76 10.19
C THR A 225 1.09 0.75 10.32
N ILE A 226 0.57 1.16 11.48
CA ILE A 226 1.01 2.42 12.06
C ILE A 226 2.49 2.25 12.41
N PHE A 227 3.38 2.65 11.50
CA PHE A 227 4.74 2.98 11.90
C PHE A 227 4.62 4.17 12.84
N LEU A 228 4.82 3.95 14.14
CA LEU A 228 5.01 5.04 15.09
C LEU A 228 6.40 5.65 14.90
N ARG A 229 6.73 6.11 13.70
CA ARG A 229 7.89 6.95 13.41
C ARG A 229 7.67 7.72 12.12
N LYS A 230 7.92 9.02 12.20
CA LYS A 230 8.19 9.82 11.00
C LYS A 230 9.53 9.36 10.42
N PRO A 231 9.71 9.33 9.09
CA PRO A 231 11.04 9.22 8.49
C PRO A 231 12.00 10.22 9.17
N ASN A 232 13.20 9.78 9.56
CA ASN A 232 14.28 10.58 10.18
C ASN A 232 14.12 10.99 11.67
N SER A 233 13.29 10.30 12.46
CA SER A 233 13.27 10.48 13.93
C SER A 233 14.18 9.46 14.61
N ASP A 234 14.92 9.81 15.68
CA ASP A 234 15.69 8.87 16.53
C ASP A 234 14.80 7.90 17.33
N GLY A 235 15.30 6.70 17.73
CA GLY A 235 14.52 5.63 18.42
C GLY A 235 14.34 4.26 17.71
N HIS A 236 13.25 3.53 18.00
CA HIS A 236 12.86 2.23 17.41
C HIS A 236 11.47 2.30 16.75
N SER A 237 11.23 1.55 15.68
CA SER A 237 9.91 1.47 15.03
C SER A 237 9.08 0.33 15.63
N VAL A 238 7.79 0.56 15.90
CA VAL A 238 6.88 -0.45 16.47
C VAL A 238 5.94 -0.97 15.38
N TYR A 239 5.90 -2.30 15.22
CA TYR A 239 4.94 -3.02 14.38
C TYR A 239 3.76 -3.48 15.25
N ILE A 240 2.52 -3.19 14.83
CA ILE A 240 1.31 -3.69 15.50
C ILE A 240 0.70 -4.80 14.65
N ASP A 241 0.81 -6.03 15.15
CA ASP A 241 0.21 -7.20 14.53
C ASP A 241 -1.28 -7.32 14.86
N LYS A 242 -2.13 -7.32 13.83
CA LYS A 242 -3.58 -7.48 13.98
C LYS A 242 -4.08 -8.90 13.66
N ALA A 243 -3.24 -9.78 13.12
CA ALA A 243 -3.62 -11.15 12.77
C ALA A 243 -3.79 -12.05 14.01
N GLY A 244 -3.32 -11.59 15.17
CA GLY A 244 -3.49 -12.29 16.44
C GLY A 244 -2.88 -13.69 16.37
N ARG A 245 -3.67 -14.73 16.62
CA ARG A 245 -3.21 -16.13 16.61
C ARG A 245 -2.75 -16.64 15.24
N ALA A 246 -3.21 -16.02 14.16
CA ALA A 246 -2.82 -16.41 12.80
C ALA A 246 -1.45 -15.85 12.38
N SER A 247 -0.86 -14.98 13.21
CA SER A 247 0.44 -14.39 12.94
C SER A 247 1.59 -15.40 13.10
N PRO A 248 2.61 -15.39 12.22
CA PRO A 248 3.84 -16.14 12.46
C PRO A 248 4.58 -15.68 13.73
N TYR A 249 4.46 -14.41 14.12
CA TYR A 249 5.06 -13.87 15.35
C TYR A 249 4.39 -14.40 16.62
N PHE A 250 3.12 -14.78 16.53
CA PHE A 250 2.42 -15.42 17.65
C PHE A 250 3.13 -16.70 18.09
N THR A 251 3.73 -17.44 17.15
CA THR A 251 4.49 -18.66 17.45
C THR A 251 5.74 -18.39 18.30
N ILE A 252 6.43 -17.28 18.04
CA ILE A 252 7.61 -16.87 18.80
C ILE A 252 7.21 -16.45 20.23
N LEU A 253 6.11 -15.73 20.35
CA LEU A 253 5.58 -15.28 21.63
C LEU A 253 5.14 -16.47 22.51
N LYS A 254 4.47 -17.46 21.91
CA LYS A 254 4.04 -18.69 22.61
C LYS A 254 5.15 -19.72 22.81
N ASN A 255 6.38 -19.50 22.30
CA ASN A 255 7.47 -20.45 22.52
C ASN A 255 7.82 -20.46 24.03
N LEU A 256 7.75 -21.64 24.64
CA LEU A 256 8.00 -21.90 26.06
C LEU A 256 9.23 -22.78 26.29
N ASP A 257 10.15 -22.86 25.33
CA ASP A 257 11.31 -23.77 25.41
C ASP A 257 12.23 -23.44 26.61
N TYR A 258 12.18 -22.20 27.10
CA TYR A 258 12.89 -21.76 28.30
C TYR A 258 12.42 -22.45 29.59
N THR A 259 11.30 -23.18 29.55
CA THR A 259 10.73 -23.87 30.71
C THR A 259 11.20 -25.32 30.84
N TYR A 260 11.90 -25.86 29.82
CA TYR A 260 12.37 -27.23 29.86
C TYR A 260 13.50 -27.43 30.87
N ALA A 261 13.46 -28.56 31.57
CA ALA A 261 14.56 -29.02 32.40
C ALA A 261 15.71 -29.50 31.50
N ASP A 262 16.59 -28.58 31.14
CA ASP A 262 17.82 -28.85 30.40
C ASP A 262 19.01 -29.10 31.35
N GLU A 263 20.18 -29.38 30.78
CA GLU A 263 21.41 -29.57 31.56
C GLU A 263 21.71 -28.35 32.42
N GLN A 264 21.56 -27.14 31.87
CA GLN A 264 21.76 -25.90 32.61
C GLN A 264 20.76 -25.77 33.77
N TYR A 265 19.50 -26.16 33.60
CA TYR A 265 18.47 -26.10 34.65
C TYR A 265 18.88 -26.98 35.82
N ASN A 266 19.36 -28.19 35.52
CA ASN A 266 19.84 -29.12 36.54
C ASN A 266 21.08 -28.58 37.26
N LEU A 267 21.98 -27.88 36.57
CA LEU A 267 23.13 -27.20 37.20
C LEU A 267 22.67 -26.06 38.11
N ASP A 268 21.77 -25.19 37.64
CA ASP A 268 21.24 -24.06 38.39
C ASP A 268 20.53 -24.52 39.65
N ILE A 269 19.67 -25.55 39.53
CA ILE A 269 18.96 -26.18 40.64
C ILE A 269 19.93 -26.78 41.67
N LYS A 270 20.95 -27.51 41.23
CA LYS A 270 21.98 -28.06 42.13
C LYS A 270 22.75 -26.97 42.86
N ALA A 271 23.02 -25.83 42.21
CA ALA A 271 23.68 -24.70 42.84
C ALA A 271 22.81 -24.08 43.94
N LEU A 272 21.51 -23.91 43.66
CA LEU A 272 20.53 -23.39 44.63
C LEU A 272 20.33 -24.29 45.85
N TRP A 273 20.49 -25.60 45.70
CA TRP A 273 20.38 -26.57 46.80
C TRP A 273 21.38 -26.33 47.94
N LYS A 274 22.47 -25.60 47.68
CA LYS A 274 23.43 -25.19 48.71
C LYS A 274 22.82 -24.21 49.71
N PHE A 275 21.89 -23.37 49.26
CA PHE A 275 21.25 -22.34 50.07
C PHE A 275 19.91 -22.82 50.60
N ARG A 276 19.16 -23.54 49.76
CA ARG A 276 17.86 -24.10 50.15
C ARG A 276 17.57 -25.38 49.40
N LYS A 277 17.33 -26.46 50.14
CA LYS A 277 16.80 -27.68 49.53
C LYS A 277 15.35 -27.42 49.12
N PRO A 278 14.91 -27.85 47.93
CA PRO A 278 13.52 -27.73 47.53
C PRO A 278 12.66 -28.42 48.58
N ALA A 279 11.46 -27.89 48.80
CA ALA A 279 10.48 -28.61 49.59
C ALA A 279 10.30 -30.02 49.01
N LEU A 280 10.33 -31.04 49.87
CA LEU A 280 10.10 -32.45 49.47
C LEU A 280 8.70 -32.65 48.86
N LYS A 281 7.81 -31.66 49.02
CA LYS A 281 6.46 -31.66 48.48
C LYS A 281 6.32 -30.53 47.44
N PRO A 282 5.76 -30.83 46.26
CA PRO A 282 5.40 -29.82 45.26
C PRO A 282 4.58 -28.68 45.89
N VAL A 283 4.96 -27.43 45.62
CA VAL A 283 4.20 -26.25 46.03
C VAL A 283 2.91 -26.18 45.20
N ASN A 284 1.78 -26.08 45.89
CA ASN A 284 0.48 -25.98 45.23
C ASN A 284 0.26 -24.56 44.69
N LEU A 285 0.38 -24.39 43.36
CA LEU A 285 0.10 -23.13 42.68
C LEU A 285 -1.41 -22.83 42.53
N GLY A 286 -2.29 -23.76 42.91
CA GLY A 286 -3.74 -23.60 42.76
C GLY A 286 -4.16 -23.37 41.31
N LYS A 287 -4.90 -22.29 41.07
CA LYS A 287 -5.40 -21.88 39.73
C LYS A 287 -4.49 -20.86 39.04
N LEU A 288 -3.31 -20.59 39.58
CA LEU A 288 -2.40 -19.61 39.02
C LEU A 288 -1.85 -20.12 37.67
N PRO A 289 -1.91 -19.31 36.59
CA PRO A 289 -1.24 -19.65 35.34
C PRO A 289 0.25 -19.90 35.54
N ARG A 290 0.79 -20.86 34.79
CA ARG A 290 2.21 -21.27 34.90
C ARG A 290 3.15 -20.39 34.10
N ASN A 291 2.72 -19.83 32.98
CA ASN A 291 3.59 -19.11 32.07
C ASN A 291 3.05 -17.71 31.81
N TRP A 292 3.94 -16.72 31.84
CA TRP A 292 3.59 -15.32 31.78
C TRP A 292 4.50 -14.57 30.81
N VAL A 293 3.88 -13.62 30.10
CA VAL A 293 4.57 -12.66 29.24
C VAL A 293 4.11 -11.25 29.61
N PRO A 294 5.00 -10.25 29.61
CA PRO A 294 4.64 -8.89 29.94
C PRO A 294 3.70 -8.32 28.88
N LEU A 295 2.69 -7.60 29.36
CA LEU A 295 1.81 -6.80 28.53
C LEU A 295 2.25 -5.35 28.57
N HIS A 296 2.16 -4.69 27.41
CA HIS A 296 2.49 -3.29 27.24
C HIS A 296 1.21 -2.51 26.98
N MET A 297 1.00 -1.41 27.69
CA MET A 297 -0.15 -0.55 27.49
C MET A 297 0.19 0.55 26.48
N TYR A 298 -0.64 0.70 25.45
CA TYR A 298 -0.57 1.81 24.50
C TYR A 298 -1.98 2.29 24.16
N LYS A 299 -2.24 3.59 24.32
CA LYS A 299 -3.56 4.22 24.08
C LYS A 299 -4.72 3.45 24.74
N GLY A 300 -4.54 3.04 26.00
CA GLY A 300 -5.56 2.32 26.76
C GLY A 300 -5.83 0.88 26.33
N LYS A 301 -4.98 0.31 25.45
CA LYS A 301 -5.07 -1.10 25.03
C LYS A 301 -3.80 -1.85 25.42
N TYR A 302 -3.93 -3.14 25.72
CA TYR A 302 -2.82 -4.02 26.06
C TYR A 302 -2.32 -4.79 24.85
N TYR A 303 -1.00 -4.88 24.72
CA TYR A 303 -0.31 -5.54 23.61
C TYR A 303 0.80 -6.44 24.14
N VAL A 304 1.03 -7.57 23.48
CA VAL A 304 2.25 -8.35 23.65
C VAL A 304 3.31 -7.76 22.72
N TYR A 305 4.52 -7.53 23.22
CA TYR A 305 5.61 -6.90 22.47
C TYR A 305 6.75 -7.89 22.25
N SER A 306 7.11 -8.13 20.98
CA SER A 306 8.33 -8.86 20.62
C SER A 306 9.42 -7.86 20.24
N PRO A 307 10.49 -7.70 21.04
CA PRO A 307 11.58 -6.81 20.69
C PRO A 307 12.32 -7.31 19.45
N SER A 308 12.83 -6.41 18.61
CA SER A 308 13.60 -6.78 17.41
C SER A 308 15.03 -7.24 17.72
N ASN A 309 15.58 -6.83 18.86
CA ASN A 309 16.99 -7.01 19.21
C ASN A 309 17.21 -7.63 20.60
N ARG A 310 16.15 -8.03 21.30
CA ARG A 310 16.24 -8.56 22.67
C ARG A 310 15.21 -9.66 22.89
N THR A 311 15.56 -10.58 23.78
CA THR A 311 14.62 -11.56 24.31
C THR A 311 13.60 -10.85 25.19
N GLN A 312 12.31 -11.05 24.92
CA GLN A 312 11.24 -10.57 25.79
C GLN A 312 11.35 -11.29 27.15
N LEU A 313 11.16 -10.57 28.26
CA LEU A 313 11.03 -11.21 29.57
C LEU A 313 9.88 -12.22 29.52
N LYS A 314 10.13 -13.46 29.91
CA LYS A 314 9.11 -14.50 30.11
C LYS A 314 9.29 -15.06 31.51
N ILE A 315 8.19 -15.36 32.19
CA ILE A 315 8.21 -15.94 33.53
C ILE A 315 7.51 -17.29 33.48
N SER A 316 8.06 -18.28 34.17
CA SER A 316 7.43 -19.57 34.42
C SER A 316 7.42 -19.87 35.91
N LEU A 317 6.27 -20.29 36.41
CA LEU A 317 6.04 -20.80 37.75
C LEU A 317 5.72 -22.28 37.61
N ASN A 318 6.58 -23.13 38.14
CA ASN A 318 6.27 -24.55 38.31
C ASN A 318 6.13 -24.87 39.80
N ASP A 319 6.08 -26.15 40.13
CA ASP A 319 5.79 -26.62 41.48
C ASP A 319 6.96 -26.48 42.47
N SER A 320 8.12 -26.01 42.02
CA SER A 320 9.30 -25.87 42.88
C SER A 320 10.17 -24.66 42.54
N THR A 321 9.97 -24.02 41.40
CA THR A 321 10.85 -22.98 40.88
C THR A 321 10.09 -21.89 40.12
N LEU A 322 10.66 -20.69 40.23
CA LEU A 322 10.35 -19.53 39.41
C LEU A 322 11.48 -19.37 38.41
N ILE A 323 11.18 -19.51 37.12
CA ILE A 323 12.13 -19.30 36.03
C ILE A 323 11.80 -17.96 35.39
N SER A 324 12.78 -17.05 35.31
CA SER A 324 12.66 -15.83 34.51
C SER A 324 13.63 -15.90 33.33
N LYS A 325 13.17 -15.55 32.13
CA LYS A 325 13.98 -15.53 30.92
C LYS A 325 13.88 -14.16 30.26
N GLY A 326 14.89 -13.33 30.46
CA GLY A 326 15.10 -12.09 29.72
C GLY A 326 16.32 -12.25 28.80
N MET A 327 17.28 -11.33 28.91
CA MET A 327 18.59 -11.50 28.26
C MET A 327 19.29 -12.77 28.76
N GLU A 328 19.22 -13.02 30.08
CA GLU A 328 19.70 -14.23 30.73
C GLU A 328 18.53 -14.98 31.38
N ARG A 329 18.76 -16.25 31.71
CA ARG A 329 17.81 -17.04 32.50
C ARG A 329 18.18 -16.90 33.98
N SER A 330 17.22 -16.57 34.83
CA SER A 330 17.33 -16.70 36.28
C SER A 330 16.41 -17.81 36.79
N LEU A 331 16.79 -18.41 37.90
CA LEU A 331 16.03 -19.46 38.55
C LEU A 331 16.04 -19.21 40.06
N ASP A 332 14.85 -19.19 40.65
CA ASP A 332 14.65 -19.11 42.10
C ASP A 332 13.86 -20.36 42.56
N ILE A 333 14.08 -20.80 43.79
CA ILE A 333 13.26 -21.84 44.42
C ILE A 333 11.97 -21.20 44.93
N ILE A 334 10.82 -21.78 44.62
CA ILE A 334 9.55 -21.39 45.24
C ILE A 334 9.46 -22.09 46.58
N ASP A 335 9.47 -21.29 47.64
CA ASP A 335 9.40 -21.79 49.00
C ASP A 335 7.97 -22.06 49.42
N ASN A 336 7.08 -21.15 49.02
CA ASN A 336 5.68 -21.19 49.40
C ASN A 336 4.84 -20.29 48.49
N VAL A 337 3.58 -20.69 48.29
CA VAL A 337 2.57 -19.88 47.62
C VAL A 337 1.32 -19.88 48.49
N HIS A 338 0.93 -18.69 48.93
CA HIS A 338 -0.28 -18.49 49.73
C HIS A 338 -1.30 -17.67 48.96
N GLN A 339 -2.46 -18.26 48.70
CA GLN A 339 -3.58 -17.53 48.13
C GLN A 339 -4.27 -16.70 49.22
N LYS A 340 -4.21 -15.36 49.10
CA LYS A 340 -4.91 -14.41 49.97
C LYS A 340 -6.16 -13.89 49.25
N GLY A 341 -7.27 -14.60 49.41
CA GLY A 341 -8.53 -14.27 48.74
C GLY A 341 -8.58 -14.80 47.29
N GLU A 342 -9.58 -14.38 46.52
CA GLU A 342 -9.83 -15.02 45.21
C GLU A 342 -8.79 -14.71 44.13
N ASN A 343 -8.15 -13.54 44.21
CA ASN A 343 -7.36 -12.97 43.11
C ASN A 343 -5.94 -12.54 43.50
N VAL A 344 -5.48 -12.82 44.73
CA VAL A 344 -4.14 -12.44 45.18
C VAL A 344 -3.38 -13.66 45.65
N TYR A 345 -2.16 -13.81 45.14
CA TYR A 345 -1.22 -14.84 45.53
C TYR A 345 0.04 -14.19 46.09
N GLU A 346 0.45 -14.56 47.29
CA GLU A 346 1.76 -14.23 47.83
C GLU A 346 2.72 -15.37 47.51
N VAL A 347 3.82 -15.04 46.84
CA VAL A 347 4.83 -16.01 46.42
C VAL A 347 6.13 -15.66 47.11
N MET A 348 6.66 -16.62 47.86
CA MET A 348 7.94 -16.52 48.52
C MET A 348 8.96 -17.36 47.74
N THR A 349 10.07 -16.74 47.35
CA THR A 349 11.15 -17.41 46.63
C THR A 349 12.49 -17.22 47.30
N THR A 350 13.44 -18.12 47.03
CA THR A 350 14.84 -18.00 47.42
C THR A 350 15.72 -18.02 46.16
N ASP A 351 16.55 -16.99 45.99
CA ASP A 351 17.44 -16.85 44.83
C ASP A 351 18.80 -17.55 45.02
N TYR A 352 19.67 -17.43 44.00
CA TYR A 352 21.02 -18.03 43.98
C TYR A 352 22.01 -17.41 44.97
N GLN A 353 21.62 -16.34 45.67
CA GLN A 353 22.37 -15.71 46.76
C GLN A 353 21.80 -16.10 48.13
N GLY A 354 20.77 -16.96 48.16
CA GLY A 354 20.05 -17.32 49.37
C GLY A 354 19.14 -16.21 49.90
N GLN A 355 18.89 -15.15 49.12
CA GLN A 355 17.99 -14.08 49.56
C GLN A 355 16.55 -14.53 49.36
N ILE A 356 15.77 -14.35 50.43
CA ILE A 356 14.32 -14.62 50.39
C ILE A 356 13.63 -13.38 49.83
N ARG A 357 12.82 -13.57 48.79
CA ARG A 357 12.00 -12.54 48.17
C ARG A 357 10.54 -12.88 48.35
N LEU A 358 9.73 -11.86 48.64
CA LEU A 358 8.29 -11.96 48.72
C LEU A 358 7.71 -10.99 47.68
N PHE A 359 6.88 -11.51 46.79
CA PHE A 359 6.12 -10.70 45.84
C PHE A 359 4.68 -11.16 45.77
N LYS A 360 3.81 -10.28 45.28
CA LYS A 360 2.38 -10.57 45.13
C LYS A 360 2.01 -10.67 43.66
N ILE A 361 1.08 -11.57 43.35
CA ILE A 361 0.47 -11.68 42.04
C ILE A 361 -1.01 -11.36 42.18
N HIS A 362 -1.42 -10.25 41.57
CA HIS A 362 -2.80 -9.76 41.55
C HIS A 362 -3.45 -10.11 40.21
N LEU A 363 -4.37 -11.07 40.18
CA LEU A 363 -5.16 -11.39 39.00
C LEU A 363 -6.17 -10.27 38.73
N ILE A 364 -5.97 -9.54 37.63
CA ILE A 364 -6.89 -8.46 37.19
C ILE A 364 -7.97 -9.02 36.28
N ASP A 365 -7.63 -10.01 35.44
CA ASP A 365 -8.59 -10.75 34.62
C ASP A 365 -8.26 -12.23 34.66
N LYS A 366 -8.99 -12.97 35.51
CA LYS A 366 -8.79 -14.40 35.74
C LYS A 366 -9.09 -15.25 34.50
N TYR A 367 -10.05 -14.84 33.67
CA TYR A 367 -10.44 -15.59 32.48
C TYR A 367 -9.40 -15.43 31.37
N ARG A 368 -8.80 -14.26 31.26
CA ARG A 368 -7.72 -13.98 30.30
C ARG A 368 -6.33 -14.29 30.83
N GLY A 369 -6.20 -14.59 32.13
CA GLY A 369 -4.91 -14.81 32.77
C GLY A 369 -4.04 -13.56 32.80
N ILE A 370 -4.62 -12.40 33.08
CA ILE A 370 -3.90 -11.12 33.19
C ILE A 370 -3.68 -10.81 34.66
N ALA A 371 -2.44 -10.48 35.01
CA ALA A 371 -2.04 -10.18 36.37
C ALA A 371 -1.03 -9.04 36.46
N VAL A 372 -0.90 -8.46 37.66
CA VAL A 372 0.18 -7.57 38.06
C VAL A 372 1.03 -8.28 39.11
N PHE A 373 2.35 -8.20 38.94
CA PHE A 373 3.34 -8.71 39.90
C PHE A 373 3.86 -7.48 40.66
N GLU A 374 3.71 -7.46 41.99
CA GLU A 374 4.10 -6.36 42.90
C GLU A 374 5.20 -6.80 43.85
#